data_AF-A0A933VP60-F1
#
_entry.id   AF-A0A933VP60-F1
#
_cell.length_a   1.000
_cell.length_b   1.000
_cell.length_c   1.000
_cell.angle_alpha   90.00
_cell.angle_beta   90.00
_cell.angle_gamma   90.00
#
_symmetry.space_group_name_H-M   'P 1'
#
loop_
_entity.id
_entity.type
_entity.pdbx_description
1 polymer ?
#
loop_
_entity_poly.entity_id
_entity_poly.type
_entity_poly.pdbx_seq_one_letter_code
_entity_poly.pdbx_strand_id
1 'polypeptide(L)'
;MSFGGHETSVVVDDETSVLAVGITTLIERELVSDPPRPEELTNAIAAVSDHLDDVVRWAPAIVGAAVEVVGDDARAIAAVEVGGEAPLPFELSRDAAEDVFRTLATETRTERAHNPGLPADLVGSIVAGCCAMVAVMRRLQLDSVTVLP
;
A
#
# COMPACT_ATOMS: atom_id res chain seq x y z
N MET A 1 -7.70 4.18 -6.84
CA MET A 1 -7.58 4.17 -5.36
C MET A 1 -6.43 5.09 -4.94
N SER A 2 -6.51 5.74 -3.80
CA SER A 2 -5.43 6.56 -3.23
C SER A 2 -5.31 6.36 -1.72
N PHE A 3 -4.08 6.31 -1.22
CA PHE A 3 -3.79 6.23 0.21
C PHE A 3 -3.52 7.65 0.74
N GLY A 4 -4.42 8.17 1.55
CA GLY A 4 -4.22 9.42 2.28
C GLY A 4 -3.61 9.17 3.66
N GLY A 5 -3.34 10.26 4.38
CA GLY A 5 -2.78 10.18 5.74
C GLY A 5 -3.70 9.44 6.71
N HIS A 6 -4.96 9.84 6.82
CA HIS A 6 -5.90 9.21 7.75
C HIS A 6 -6.98 8.37 7.09
N GLU A 7 -7.11 8.48 5.77
CA GLU A 7 -8.18 7.88 4.99
C GLU A 7 -7.66 7.31 3.67
N THR A 8 -8.37 6.32 3.13
CA THR A 8 -8.12 5.74 1.81
C THR A 8 -9.34 5.98 0.95
N SER A 9 -9.15 6.54 -0.24
CA SER A 9 -10.25 6.78 -1.18
C SER A 9 -10.31 5.68 -2.23
N VAL A 10 -11.49 5.11 -2.40
CA VAL A 10 -11.80 4.11 -3.43
C VAL A 10 -12.87 4.68 -4.33
N VAL A 11 -12.64 4.65 -5.63
CA VAL A 11 -13.61 5.09 -6.63
C VAL A 11 -14.00 3.88 -7.47
N VAL A 12 -15.30 3.60 -7.57
CA VAL A 12 -15.86 2.53 -8.39
C VAL A 12 -17.08 3.12 -9.12
N ASP A 13 -17.13 3.00 -10.45
CA ASP A 13 -18.23 3.53 -11.28
C ASP A 13 -18.59 5.00 -10.94
N ASP A 14 -17.57 5.86 -10.79
CA ASP A 14 -17.65 7.28 -10.40
C ASP A 14 -18.20 7.55 -8.97
N GLU A 15 -18.54 6.51 -8.19
CA GLU A 15 -18.89 6.64 -6.78
C GLU A 15 -17.65 6.53 -5.89
N THR A 16 -17.49 7.47 -4.97
CA THR A 16 -16.35 7.53 -4.05
C THR A 16 -16.73 6.99 -2.67
N SER A 17 -16.00 5.98 -2.22
CA SER A 17 -15.99 5.48 -0.84
C SER A 17 -14.73 5.95 -0.12
N VAL A 18 -14.90 6.45 1.11
CA VAL A 18 -13.80 6.89 1.97
C VAL A 18 -13.69 5.95 3.15
N LEU A 19 -12.54 5.30 3.28
CA LEU A 19 -12.23 4.37 4.36
C LEU A 19 -11.48 5.11 5.45
N ALA A 20 -11.89 4.94 6.71
CA ALA A 20 -11.26 5.58 7.87
C ALA A 20 -9.93 4.91 8.28
N VAL A 21 -9.12 4.54 7.28
CA VAL A 21 -7.79 3.96 7.41
C VAL A 21 -6.89 4.55 6.34
N GLY A 22 -5.73 5.04 6.76
CA GLY A 22 -4.72 5.65 5.90
C GLY A 22 -3.33 5.46 6.47
N ILE A 23 -2.33 5.99 5.80
CA ILE A 23 -0.90 5.78 6.11
C ILE A 23 -0.55 6.20 7.55
N THR A 24 -0.87 7.43 7.93
CA THR A 24 -0.68 7.95 9.30
C THR A 24 -1.47 7.14 10.31
N THR A 25 -2.72 6.77 10.01
CA THR A 25 -3.54 5.94 10.90
C THR A 25 -2.88 4.60 11.20
N LEU A 26 -2.31 3.94 10.19
CA LEU A 26 -1.59 2.67 10.35
C LEU A 26 -0.32 2.83 11.19
N ILE A 27 0.44 3.91 10.97
CA ILE A 27 1.66 4.21 11.75
C ILE A 27 1.32 4.44 13.22
N GLU A 28 0.29 5.25 13.50
CA GLU A 28 -0.06 5.62 14.87
C GLU A 28 -0.66 4.46 15.67
N ARG A 29 -1.38 3.55 15.00
CA ARG A 29 -2.19 2.53 15.68
C ARG A 29 -1.55 1.15 15.66
N GLU A 30 -0.93 0.79 14.55
CA GLU A 30 -0.50 -0.60 14.30
C GLU A 30 1.03 -0.73 14.23
N LEU A 31 1.75 0.23 13.63
CA LEU A 31 3.19 0.12 13.34
C LEU A 31 4.06 0.97 14.28
N VAL A 32 4.13 0.59 15.56
CA VAL A 32 4.83 1.37 16.59
C VAL A 32 6.31 1.02 16.77
N SER A 33 6.78 -0.12 16.25
CA SER A 33 8.18 -0.58 16.36
C SER A 33 8.98 -0.31 15.06
N ASP A 34 10.32 -0.26 15.17
CA ASP A 34 11.22 -0.12 14.01
C ASP A 34 12.41 -1.11 14.12
N PRO A 35 12.47 -2.17 13.29
CA PRO A 35 11.44 -2.56 12.32
C PRO A 35 10.13 -3.01 13.01
N PRO A 36 8.97 -2.95 12.32
CA PRO A 36 7.72 -3.46 12.87
C PRO A 36 7.79 -4.96 13.19
N ARG A 37 7.08 -5.37 14.23
CA ARG A 37 6.96 -6.77 14.61
C ARG A 37 6.00 -7.52 13.68
N PRO A 38 6.14 -8.85 13.52
CA PRO A 38 5.23 -9.63 12.67
C PRO A 38 3.74 -9.45 13.00
N GLU A 39 3.39 -9.34 14.28
CA GLU A 39 2.03 -9.07 14.72
C GLU A 39 1.53 -7.67 14.33
N GLU A 40 2.41 -6.66 14.34
CA GLU A 40 2.08 -5.28 13.94
C GLU A 40 1.78 -5.20 12.44
N LEU A 41 2.59 -5.90 11.63
CA LEU A 41 2.36 -6.02 10.19
C LEU A 41 1.03 -6.74 9.88
N THR A 42 0.74 -7.82 10.60
CA THR A 42 -0.50 -8.58 10.45
C THR A 42 -1.71 -7.71 10.79
N ASN A 43 -1.64 -6.95 11.89
CA ASN A 43 -2.72 -6.05 12.30
C ASN A 43 -2.94 -4.90 11.31
N ALA A 44 -1.87 -4.29 10.80
CA ALA A 44 -1.95 -3.22 9.81
C ALA A 44 -2.64 -3.69 8.50
N ILE A 45 -2.26 -4.88 8.01
CA ILE A 45 -2.90 -5.48 6.83
C ILE A 45 -4.37 -5.81 7.09
N ALA A 46 -4.68 -6.36 8.27
CA ALA A 46 -6.05 -6.67 8.67
C ALA A 46 -6.92 -5.41 8.75
N ALA A 47 -6.41 -4.33 9.34
CA ALA A 47 -7.14 -3.06 9.45
C ALA A 47 -7.58 -2.51 8.09
N VAL A 48 -6.70 -2.52 7.09
CA VAL A 48 -7.05 -2.10 5.73
C VAL A 48 -8.04 -3.09 5.09
N SER A 49 -7.80 -4.39 5.27
CA SER A 49 -8.67 -5.43 4.72
C SER A 49 -10.10 -5.29 5.25
N ASP A 50 -10.28 -5.11 6.56
CA ASP A 50 -11.58 -4.98 7.21
C ASP A 50 -12.39 -3.79 6.65
N HIS A 51 -11.73 -2.67 6.36
CA HIS A 51 -12.41 -1.53 5.72
C HIS A 51 -12.77 -1.80 4.25
N LEU A 52 -11.98 -2.60 3.53
CA LEU A 52 -12.30 -3.02 2.16
C LEU A 52 -13.50 -3.97 2.12
N ASP A 53 -13.84 -4.68 3.20
CA ASP A 53 -15.04 -5.54 3.28
C ASP A 53 -16.31 -4.75 2.97
N ASP A 54 -16.40 -3.53 3.47
CA ASP A 54 -17.55 -2.65 3.24
C ASP A 54 -17.65 -2.24 1.77
N VAL A 55 -16.52 -1.96 1.12
CA VAL A 55 -16.46 -1.67 -0.32
C VAL A 55 -16.86 -2.89 -1.14
N VAL A 56 -16.29 -4.07 -0.83
CA VAL A 56 -16.62 -5.33 -1.52
C VAL A 56 -18.09 -5.68 -1.35
N ARG A 57 -18.67 -5.42 -0.18
CA ARG A 57 -20.10 -5.64 0.07
C ARG A 57 -20.98 -4.74 -0.79
N TRP A 58 -20.58 -3.48 -0.99
CA TRP A 58 -21.31 -2.52 -1.81
C TRP A 58 -21.09 -2.74 -3.31
N ALA A 59 -19.86 -3.00 -3.74
CA ALA A 59 -19.47 -3.25 -5.12
C ALA A 59 -18.69 -4.57 -5.28
N PRO A 60 -19.36 -5.74 -5.30
CA PRO A 60 -18.69 -7.04 -5.37
C PRO A 60 -17.82 -7.24 -6.62
N ALA A 61 -18.14 -6.54 -7.72
CA ALA A 61 -17.42 -6.64 -8.99
C ALA A 61 -15.98 -6.10 -8.94
N ILE A 62 -15.60 -5.37 -7.88
CA ILE A 62 -14.23 -4.86 -7.70
C ILE A 62 -13.21 -5.99 -7.43
N VAL A 63 -13.67 -7.16 -6.97
CA VAL A 63 -12.79 -8.32 -6.76
C VAL A 63 -12.32 -8.86 -8.11
N GLY A 64 -11.01 -8.90 -8.32
CA GLY A 64 -10.37 -9.30 -9.58
C GLY A 64 -10.47 -8.25 -10.70
N ALA A 65 -10.97 -7.05 -10.42
CA ALA A 65 -11.04 -5.97 -11.39
C ALA A 65 -9.66 -5.35 -11.66
N ALA A 66 -9.51 -4.65 -12.78
CA ALA A 66 -8.36 -3.78 -12.98
C ALA A 66 -8.42 -2.61 -11.99
N VAL A 67 -7.35 -2.41 -11.22
CA VAL A 67 -7.27 -1.34 -10.21
C VAL A 67 -6.11 -0.42 -10.53
N GLU A 68 -6.43 0.87 -10.59
CA GLU A 68 -5.47 1.95 -10.68
C GLU A 68 -5.19 2.52 -9.28
N VAL A 69 -3.93 2.78 -8.96
CA VAL A 69 -3.51 3.38 -7.70
C VAL A 69 -2.70 4.64 -7.97
N VAL A 70 -3.06 5.72 -7.27
CA VAL A 70 -2.37 7.01 -7.33
C VAL A 70 -1.78 7.37 -5.96
N GLY A 71 -0.79 8.24 -5.95
CA GLY A 71 -0.19 8.80 -4.73
C GLY A 71 1.26 8.38 -4.52
N ASP A 72 1.92 9.13 -3.65
CA ASP A 72 3.38 9.08 -3.51
C ASP A 72 3.86 7.74 -2.95
N ASP A 73 3.13 7.12 -2.01
CA ASP A 73 3.46 5.79 -1.50
C ASP A 73 3.42 4.71 -2.60
N ALA A 74 2.42 4.75 -3.49
CA ALA A 74 2.31 3.78 -4.59
C ALA A 74 3.46 3.95 -5.60
N ARG A 75 3.81 5.20 -5.93
CA ARG A 75 4.96 5.50 -6.79
C ARG A 75 6.27 5.11 -6.13
N ALA A 76 6.41 5.30 -4.82
CA ALA A 76 7.60 4.88 -4.07
C ALA A 76 7.78 3.37 -4.04
N ILE A 77 6.70 2.59 -3.88
CA ILE A 77 6.75 1.12 -3.97
C ILE A 77 7.23 0.69 -5.36
N ALA A 78 6.68 1.27 -6.43
CA ALA A 78 7.13 1.00 -7.80
C ALA A 78 8.60 1.41 -8.02
N ALA A 79 9.00 2.56 -7.47
CA ALA A 79 10.37 3.05 -7.56
C ALA A 79 11.38 2.12 -6.87
N VAL A 80 11.03 1.60 -5.69
CA VAL A 80 11.85 0.61 -4.97
C VAL A 80 11.97 -0.69 -5.75
N GLU A 81 10.85 -1.19 -6.31
CA GLU A 81 10.85 -2.40 -7.15
C GLU A 81 11.82 -2.30 -8.32
N VAL A 82 11.83 -1.16 -9.04
CA VAL A 82 12.74 -0.97 -10.18
C VAL A 82 14.15 -0.52 -9.76
N GLY A 83 14.35 -0.19 -8.48
CA GLY A 83 15.60 0.36 -7.95
C GLY A 83 15.94 1.78 -8.40
N GLY A 84 14.92 2.64 -8.62
CA GLY A 84 15.09 3.98 -9.17
C GLY A 84 13.76 4.64 -9.56
N GLU A 85 13.78 5.57 -10.52
CA GLU A 85 12.54 6.19 -11.01
C GLU A 85 11.76 5.18 -11.89
N ALA A 86 10.54 4.83 -11.47
CA ALA A 86 9.68 3.93 -12.24
C ALA A 86 9.02 4.65 -13.43
N PRO A 87 8.97 4.04 -14.62
CA PRO A 87 8.23 4.59 -15.75
C PRO A 87 6.73 4.46 -15.47
N LEU A 88 5.99 5.58 -15.45
CA LEU A 88 4.56 5.60 -15.20
C LEU A 88 3.76 5.76 -16.52
N PRO A 89 2.62 5.06 -16.68
CA PRO A 89 2.03 4.10 -15.73
C PRO A 89 2.88 2.83 -15.59
N PHE A 90 2.94 2.28 -14.37
CA PHE A 90 3.71 1.08 -14.05
C PHE A 90 2.77 -0.03 -13.60
N GLU A 91 2.85 -1.21 -14.24
CA GLU A 91 2.13 -2.39 -13.77
C GLU A 91 2.91 -3.05 -12.63
N LEU A 92 2.43 -2.89 -11.41
CA LEU A 92 3.00 -3.52 -10.23
C LEU A 92 2.31 -4.86 -9.98
N SER A 93 3.04 -5.96 -10.17
CA SER A 93 2.54 -7.29 -9.84
C SER A 93 2.41 -7.51 -8.34
N ARG A 94 1.53 -8.44 -7.93
CA ARG A 94 1.38 -8.80 -6.51
C ARG A 94 2.68 -9.35 -5.93
N ASP A 95 3.37 -10.19 -6.70
CA ASP A 95 4.65 -10.78 -6.26
C ASP A 95 5.69 -9.69 -6.01
N ALA A 96 5.83 -8.71 -6.92
CA ALA A 96 6.71 -7.55 -6.74
C ALA A 96 6.33 -6.71 -5.51
N ALA A 97 5.04 -6.39 -5.34
CA ALA A 97 4.58 -5.65 -4.17
C ALA A 97 4.87 -6.40 -2.85
N GLU A 98 4.68 -7.73 -2.83
CA GLU A 98 5.00 -8.57 -1.68
C GLU A 98 6.51 -8.69 -1.43
N ASP A 99 7.34 -8.68 -2.47
CA ASP A 99 8.81 -8.71 -2.37
C ASP A 99 9.36 -7.41 -1.78
N VAL A 100 8.88 -6.26 -2.28
CA VAL A 100 9.19 -4.93 -1.70
C VAL A 100 8.74 -4.88 -0.24
N PHE A 101 7.52 -5.33 0.06
CA PHE A 101 7.02 -5.40 1.43
C PHE A 101 7.90 -6.25 2.33
N ARG A 102 8.25 -7.48 1.93
CA ARG A 102 9.09 -8.39 2.72
C ARG A 102 10.46 -7.80 3.00
N THR A 103 11.02 -7.06 2.05
CA THR A 103 12.30 -6.38 2.20
C THR A 103 12.16 -5.24 3.22
N LEU A 104 11.35 -4.24 2.92
CA LEU A 104 11.24 -3.02 3.72
C LEU A 104 10.68 -3.26 5.13
N ALA A 105 9.81 -4.25 5.32
CA ALA A 105 9.20 -4.54 6.62
C ALA A 105 10.19 -5.13 7.64
N THR A 106 11.33 -5.67 7.18
CA THR A 106 12.37 -6.24 8.06
C THR A 106 13.52 -5.28 8.33
N GLU A 107 13.53 -4.13 7.67
CA GLU A 107 14.56 -3.12 7.76
C GLU A 107 14.19 -2.01 8.75
N THR A 108 15.17 -1.61 9.56
CA THR A 108 15.10 -0.37 10.33
C THR A 108 14.91 0.83 9.41
N ARG A 109 14.44 1.95 9.95
CA ARG A 109 14.35 3.22 9.21
C ARG A 109 15.70 3.63 8.60
N THR A 110 16.80 3.38 9.30
CA THR A 110 18.15 3.68 8.80
C THR A 110 18.53 2.80 7.61
N GLU A 111 18.23 1.50 7.67
CA GLU A 111 18.47 0.58 6.54
C GLU A 111 17.60 0.97 5.35
N ARG A 112 16.30 1.21 5.58
CA ARG A 112 15.34 1.62 4.54
C ARG A 112 15.82 2.82 3.73
N ALA A 113 16.42 3.81 4.37
CA ALA A 113 16.95 5.02 3.72
C ALA A 113 18.01 4.75 2.64
N HIS A 114 18.58 3.54 2.56
CA HIS A 114 19.54 3.14 1.54
C HIS A 114 18.89 2.44 0.34
N ASN A 115 17.58 2.17 0.37
CA ASN A 115 16.90 1.51 -0.73
C ASN A 115 16.83 2.45 -1.95
N PRO A 116 17.34 2.02 -3.12
CA PRO A 116 17.23 2.81 -4.34
C PRO A 116 15.78 3.11 -4.69
N GLY A 117 15.50 4.34 -5.11
CA GLY A 117 14.15 4.78 -5.49
C GLY A 117 13.27 5.27 -4.33
N LEU A 118 13.58 4.94 -3.07
CA LEU A 118 12.79 5.38 -1.91
C LEU A 118 13.03 6.86 -1.56
N PRO A 119 12.03 7.75 -1.63
CA PRO A 119 12.18 9.15 -1.24
C PRO A 119 12.45 9.30 0.26
N ALA A 120 13.32 10.23 0.64
CA ALA A 120 13.78 10.42 2.02
C ALA A 120 12.65 10.77 3.01
N ASP A 121 11.65 11.50 2.54
CA ASP A 121 10.45 11.88 3.28
C ASP A 121 9.48 10.71 3.51
N LEU A 122 9.49 9.71 2.62
CA LEU A 122 8.63 8.52 2.73
C LEU A 122 9.27 7.36 3.50
N VAL A 123 10.56 7.43 3.84
CA VAL A 123 11.26 6.36 4.59
C VAL A 123 10.50 5.98 5.88
N GLY A 124 9.92 6.97 6.57
CA GLY A 124 9.16 6.74 7.80
C GLY A 124 7.81 6.05 7.59
N SER A 125 7.18 6.23 6.43
CA SER A 125 5.81 5.78 6.16
C SER A 125 5.70 4.60 5.21
N ILE A 126 6.76 4.29 4.44
CA ILE A 126 6.68 3.35 3.32
C ILE A 126 6.19 1.94 3.71
N VAL A 127 6.51 1.46 4.93
CA VAL A 127 6.04 0.15 5.39
C VAL A 127 4.52 0.15 5.56
N ALA A 128 3.92 1.25 6.01
CA ALA A 128 2.46 1.40 6.04
C ALA A 128 1.86 1.40 4.63
N GLY A 129 2.51 2.08 3.68
CA GLY A 129 2.13 2.05 2.26
C GLY A 129 2.16 0.64 1.69
N CYS A 130 3.21 -0.13 1.99
CA CYS A 130 3.32 -1.54 1.60
C CYS A 130 2.22 -2.39 2.23
N CYS A 131 1.93 -2.23 3.53
CA CYS A 131 0.82 -2.92 4.19
C CYS A 131 -0.52 -2.63 3.51
N ALA A 132 -0.79 -1.36 3.17
CA ALA A 132 -2.01 -0.97 2.48
C ALA A 132 -2.10 -1.58 1.07
N MET A 133 -1.02 -1.51 0.28
CA MET A 133 -0.97 -2.12 -1.05
C MET A 133 -1.18 -3.64 -0.99
N VAL A 134 -0.46 -4.34 -0.11
CA VAL A 134 -0.59 -5.80 0.07
C VAL A 134 -2.00 -6.17 0.53
N ALA A 135 -2.60 -5.42 1.46
CA ALA A 135 -3.97 -5.63 1.90
C ALA A 135 -4.98 -5.49 0.74
N VAL A 136 -4.84 -4.44 -0.07
CA VAL A 136 -5.69 -4.22 -1.26
C VAL A 136 -5.58 -5.38 -2.23
N MET A 137 -4.36 -5.75 -2.62
CA MET A 137 -4.14 -6.81 -3.61
C MET A 137 -4.63 -8.17 -3.11
N ARG A 138 -4.40 -8.50 -1.83
CA ARG A 138 -4.89 -9.74 -1.24
C ARG A 138 -6.41 -9.76 -1.10
N ARG A 139 -7.00 -8.69 -0.57
CA ARG A 139 -8.43 -8.65 -0.28
C ARG A 139 -9.26 -8.63 -1.55
N LEU A 140 -8.79 -7.91 -2.58
CA LEU A 140 -9.46 -7.82 -3.87
C LEU A 140 -9.01 -8.91 -4.85
N GLN A 141 -8.13 -9.84 -4.45
CA GLN A 141 -7.62 -10.93 -5.29
C GLN A 141 -6.98 -10.45 -6.59
N LEU A 142 -6.20 -9.38 -6.52
CA LEU A 142 -5.54 -8.77 -7.67
C LEU A 142 -4.20 -9.44 -7.92
N ASP A 143 -3.92 -9.74 -9.18
CA ASP A 143 -2.59 -10.22 -9.60
C ASP A 143 -1.66 -9.05 -9.94
N SER A 144 -2.20 -7.89 -10.31
CA SER A 144 -1.47 -6.63 -10.50
C SER A 144 -2.34 -5.40 -10.24
N VAL A 145 -1.69 -4.26 -10.07
CA VAL A 145 -2.31 -2.92 -10.08
C VAL A 145 -1.54 -2.01 -11.03
N THR A 146 -2.21 -1.01 -11.58
CA THR A 146 -1.56 0.04 -12.38
C THR A 146 -1.25 1.23 -11.49
N VAL A 147 0.01 1.52 -11.26
CA VAL A 147 0.46 2.74 -10.57
C VAL A 147 0.47 3.89 -11.58
N LEU A 148 -0.24 4.96 -11.24
CA LEU A 148 -0.42 6.13 -12.09
C LEU A 148 0.48 7.32 -11.69
N PRO A 149 0.68 8.29 -12.60
CA PRO A 149 1.41 9.53 -12.36
C PRO A 149 0.88 10.40 -11.24
#